data_AF-A0A2N6K2B3-F1
#
_entry.id   AF-A0A2N6K2B3-F1
#
_cell.length_a   1.000
_cell.length_b   1.000
_cell.length_c   1.000
_cell.angle_alpha   90.00
_cell.angle_beta   90.00
_cell.angle_gamma   90.00
#
_symmetry.space_group_name_H-M   'P 1'
#
loop_
_entity.id
_entity.type
_entity.pdbx_description
1 polymer ?
#
loop_
_entity_poly.entity_id
_entity_poly.type
_entity_poly.pdbx_seq_one_letter_code
_entity_poly.pdbx_strand_id
1 'polypeptide(L)'
;MYPEEYQNPQPTDESLQSPEESPTSTNEQTENLSVEPVLESTTHNSTVDTEQNNLTSVLPIANSQASNSKDEFVVQQQEEITTLGLEDQAEVQATQQRLAELQKQEQALKAEIADLQAAYKTLQAQMNQTQILMGNFVQETLSSLEQRKNALQISVEQLERRQERIRNEMRTTFAGASQELAIRVQGFKDYLTGSLQDLAAAAEQLQLVSAPKPEPEKVIIKEVRPAETQPGTPQFAQQQFQDTTKQIRRLIDQYRTKPDYYGPPWQLRRTFEPVHAERVSNWFFNQGGRGALRTMGSRLQNILVSSAIISILHKLYGDRVRTLVLANTPERLGEWRRGLQDCLGIGRPDFGPDRGVVLFESPEAVAQKAERLEKSNQLPLIIIDDSEELISLALLQFPLWLAFAPDPKMMRSYEDDF
;
A
#
# COMPACT_ATOMS: atom_id res chain seq x y z
N MET A 1 -19.44 -40.24 -51.22
CA MET A 1 -19.71 -41.16 -50.10
C MET A 1 -19.03 -40.55 -48.88
N TYR A 2 -19.76 -40.47 -47.77
CA TYR A 2 -19.65 -39.52 -46.65
C TYR A 2 -18.31 -39.47 -45.87
N PRO A 3 -18.00 -38.33 -45.22
CA PRO A 3 -17.00 -38.21 -44.15
C PRO A 3 -17.64 -38.42 -42.75
N GLU A 4 -16.91 -39.03 -41.80
CA GLU A 4 -17.34 -39.12 -40.39
C GLU A 4 -16.78 -37.96 -39.56
N GLU A 5 -17.70 -37.15 -39.03
CA GLU A 5 -17.51 -36.24 -37.90
C GLU A 5 -17.74 -37.01 -36.59
N TYR A 6 -16.93 -36.76 -35.56
CA TYR A 6 -17.24 -37.20 -34.19
C TYR A 6 -17.63 -36.02 -33.31
N GLN A 7 -18.81 -36.17 -32.75
CA GLN A 7 -19.63 -35.21 -32.00
C GLN A 7 -19.23 -35.11 -30.52
N ASN A 8 -19.44 -33.92 -29.97
CA ASN A 8 -19.49 -33.59 -28.54
C ASN A 8 -20.75 -34.22 -27.87
N PRO A 9 -20.74 -34.63 -26.60
CA PRO A 9 -21.97 -35.01 -25.89
C PRO A 9 -22.63 -33.84 -25.15
N GLN A 10 -23.96 -33.80 -25.22
CA GLN A 10 -24.88 -32.91 -24.52
C GLN A 10 -25.18 -33.38 -23.07
N PRO A 11 -25.78 -32.54 -22.21
CA PRO A 11 -26.06 -32.82 -20.80
C PRO A 11 -27.44 -33.47 -20.60
N THR A 12 -27.57 -34.29 -19.56
CA THR A 12 -28.84 -34.84 -19.07
C THR A 12 -29.32 -34.09 -17.82
N ASP A 13 -30.60 -33.75 -17.86
CA ASP A 13 -31.42 -33.11 -16.82
C ASP A 13 -32.38 -34.18 -16.27
N GLU A 14 -32.45 -34.41 -14.95
CA GLU A 14 -33.57 -35.12 -14.33
C GLU A 14 -33.72 -34.81 -12.82
N SER A 15 -34.68 -33.93 -12.54
CA SER A 15 -35.64 -33.83 -11.42
C SER A 15 -35.49 -34.63 -10.10
N LEU A 16 -35.55 -33.85 -9.01
CA LEU A 16 -36.48 -33.90 -7.86
C LEU A 16 -36.74 -35.22 -7.11
N GLN A 17 -36.38 -35.23 -5.81
CA GLN A 17 -37.16 -35.88 -4.74
C GLN A 17 -36.82 -35.27 -3.36
N SER A 18 -37.85 -34.83 -2.64
CA SER A 18 -37.87 -34.57 -1.19
C SER A 18 -37.91 -35.88 -0.40
N PRO A 19 -37.56 -35.90 0.91
CA PRO A 19 -38.63 -35.98 1.91
C PRO A 19 -38.37 -35.35 3.30
N GLU A 20 -39.51 -35.21 3.97
CA GLU A 20 -39.93 -35.01 5.36
C GLU A 20 -39.04 -35.39 6.57
N GLU A 21 -39.28 -34.59 7.62
CA GLU A 21 -39.52 -34.89 9.05
C GLU A 21 -38.44 -35.48 9.99
N SER A 22 -38.24 -34.71 11.07
CA SER A 22 -37.54 -34.96 12.34
C SER A 22 -38.23 -35.98 13.27
N PRO A 23 -37.65 -36.44 14.40
CA PRO A 23 -37.86 -35.70 15.68
C PRO A 23 -36.81 -35.86 16.82
N THR A 24 -36.96 -34.98 17.84
CA THR A 24 -36.65 -35.11 19.31
C THR A 24 -35.18 -34.98 19.79
N SER A 25 -34.72 -33.86 20.39
CA SER A 25 -34.92 -33.22 21.73
C SER A 25 -33.95 -33.69 22.83
N THR A 26 -33.22 -32.74 23.44
CA THR A 26 -32.83 -32.57 24.87
C THR A 26 -31.97 -31.28 24.91
N ASN A 27 -32.49 -30.08 25.18
CA ASN A 27 -32.97 -29.42 26.41
C ASN A 27 -31.89 -29.10 27.48
N GLU A 28 -32.07 -27.92 28.09
CA GLU A 28 -31.38 -27.29 29.24
C GLU A 28 -30.16 -26.40 28.89
N GLN A 29 -30.07 -25.11 29.28
CA GLN A 29 -30.81 -24.30 30.25
C GLN A 29 -30.69 -22.80 29.88
N THR A 30 -31.84 -22.13 29.83
CA THR A 30 -32.01 -20.69 30.01
C THR A 30 -31.97 -20.33 31.49
N GLU A 31 -31.16 -19.35 31.88
CA GLU A 31 -31.45 -18.48 33.02
C GLU A 31 -31.44 -17.02 32.55
N ASN A 32 -32.61 -16.40 32.71
CA ASN A 32 -32.85 -14.96 32.62
C ASN A 32 -32.17 -14.25 33.80
N LEU A 33 -31.78 -12.98 33.60
CA LEU A 33 -32.19 -11.90 34.51
C LEU A 33 -31.93 -10.51 33.89
N SER A 34 -33.01 -9.74 33.88
CA SER A 34 -33.21 -8.36 33.42
C SER A 34 -32.36 -7.32 34.16
N VAL A 35 -32.05 -6.20 33.49
CA VAL A 35 -32.02 -4.87 34.10
C VAL A 35 -32.58 -3.82 33.11
N GLU A 36 -33.38 -2.92 33.67
CA GLU A 36 -34.31 -1.93 33.12
C GLU A 36 -33.72 -0.78 32.26
N PRO A 37 -34.59 -0.03 31.54
CA PRO A 37 -34.26 1.31 31.04
C PRO A 37 -34.54 2.36 32.13
N VAL A 38 -33.49 2.99 32.65
CA VAL A 38 -33.64 4.11 33.60
C VAL A 38 -33.80 5.42 32.83
N LEU A 39 -35.02 5.94 32.85
CA LEU A 39 -35.34 7.35 32.78
C LEU A 39 -35.02 7.96 34.16
N GLU A 40 -34.11 8.93 34.24
CA GLU A 40 -34.28 10.03 35.19
C GLU A 40 -33.48 11.28 34.83
N SER A 41 -34.16 12.40 35.01
CA SER A 41 -33.82 13.78 34.69
C SER A 41 -32.90 14.40 35.74
N THR A 42 -32.03 15.33 35.34
CA THR A 42 -31.56 16.50 36.12
C THR A 42 -30.79 17.42 35.16
N THR A 43 -31.39 18.46 34.57
CA THR A 43 -31.38 19.87 35.01
C THR A 43 -30.08 20.38 35.62
N HIS A 44 -29.35 21.24 34.89
CA HIS A 44 -28.65 22.49 35.30
C HIS A 44 -27.90 23.01 34.05
N ASN A 45 -28.36 24.03 33.30
CA ASN A 45 -28.41 25.49 33.51
C ASN A 45 -27.07 26.19 33.83
N SER A 46 -26.66 27.07 32.89
CA SER A 46 -26.07 28.42 32.98
C SER A 46 -25.20 28.64 31.72
N THR A 47 -25.51 29.50 30.74
CA THR A 47 -26.03 30.89 30.70
C THR A 47 -25.11 31.90 31.36
N VAL A 48 -24.49 32.77 30.55
CA VAL A 48 -24.01 34.16 30.73
C VAL A 48 -23.40 34.54 29.35
N ASP A 49 -23.66 35.62 28.61
CA ASP A 49 -24.50 36.82 28.69
C ASP A 49 -24.60 37.38 27.26
N THR A 50 -25.70 38.07 26.92
CA THR A 50 -25.67 39.48 26.47
C THR A 50 -27.11 39.97 26.31
N GLU A 51 -27.40 41.03 27.05
CA GLU A 51 -28.70 41.64 27.29
C GLU A 51 -29.36 42.23 26.03
N GLN A 52 -30.67 42.01 25.92
CA GLN A 52 -31.60 42.85 25.16
C GLN A 52 -32.03 44.03 26.04
N ASN A 53 -32.00 45.24 25.49
CA ASN A 53 -32.84 46.33 25.94
C ASN A 53 -33.86 46.64 24.83
N ASN A 54 -35.13 46.40 25.15
CA ASN A 54 -36.29 46.66 24.32
C ASN A 54 -37.13 47.72 25.03
N LEU A 55 -37.54 48.77 24.32
CA LEU A 55 -38.63 49.64 24.76
C LEU A 55 -39.51 49.99 23.55
N THR A 56 -40.67 49.35 23.52
CA THR A 56 -41.87 49.80 22.79
C THR A 56 -42.88 50.33 23.81
N SER A 57 -43.73 51.27 23.37
CA SER A 57 -45.11 51.62 23.82
C SER A 57 -45.24 53.14 24.07
N VAL A 58 -46.29 53.89 23.75
CA VAL A 58 -47.73 53.70 23.47
C VAL A 58 -48.23 54.92 22.63
N LEU A 59 -49.27 54.74 21.80
CA LEU A 59 -50.04 55.75 21.03
C LEU A 59 -50.90 56.68 21.93
N PRO A 60 -51.45 57.83 21.45
CA PRO A 60 -52.78 57.77 20.85
C PRO A 60 -53.10 58.80 19.74
N ILE A 61 -54.15 58.47 19.00
CA ILE A 61 -54.85 59.22 17.95
C ILE A 61 -55.64 60.39 18.54
N ALA A 62 -55.70 61.54 17.85
CA ALA A 62 -56.84 62.46 17.89
C ALA A 62 -57.00 63.23 16.56
N ASN A 63 -58.24 63.25 16.08
CA ASN A 63 -58.77 63.79 14.82
C ASN A 63 -59.09 65.29 14.90
N SER A 64 -59.05 66.04 13.79
CA SER A 64 -60.01 67.11 13.39
C SER A 64 -59.49 67.86 12.14
N GLN A 65 -60.11 67.64 10.97
CA GLN A 65 -61.17 68.46 10.34
C GLN A 65 -60.71 69.80 9.70
N ALA A 66 -60.70 69.76 8.36
CA ALA A 66 -61.15 70.75 7.36
C ALA A 66 -61.33 72.24 7.75
N SER A 67 -60.82 73.15 6.90
CA SER A 67 -61.68 74.01 6.06
C SER A 67 -60.88 74.99 5.18
N ASN A 68 -61.46 75.24 4.00
CA ASN A 68 -61.16 76.27 2.99
C ASN A 68 -60.90 77.68 3.55
N SER A 69 -60.19 78.53 2.79
CA SER A 69 -60.79 79.60 1.96
C SER A 69 -59.78 80.70 1.54
N LYS A 70 -59.64 80.86 0.22
CA LYS A 70 -59.73 82.12 -0.56
C LYS A 70 -58.93 83.39 -0.22
N ASP A 71 -58.22 83.80 -1.27
CA ASP A 71 -58.25 85.10 -1.97
C ASP A 71 -57.54 86.35 -1.40
N GLU A 72 -56.91 87.02 -2.37
CA GLU A 72 -56.79 88.47 -2.59
C GLU A 72 -55.54 89.26 -2.12
N PHE A 73 -54.84 89.75 -3.15
CA PHE A 73 -54.50 91.16 -3.42
C PHE A 73 -53.09 91.72 -3.07
N VAL A 74 -52.41 92.07 -4.18
CA VAL A 74 -51.80 93.39 -4.47
C VAL A 74 -50.36 93.69 -4.04
N VAL A 75 -49.48 93.52 -5.03
CA VAL A 75 -48.59 94.54 -5.64
C VAL A 75 -48.53 95.90 -4.95
N GLN A 76 -47.36 96.25 -4.39
CA GLN A 76 -46.69 97.57 -4.35
C GLN A 76 -45.53 97.43 -3.36
N GLN A 77 -44.28 97.83 -3.58
CA GLN A 77 -43.70 98.87 -4.42
C GLN A 77 -42.26 98.46 -4.77
N GLN A 78 -41.88 98.68 -6.03
CA GLN A 78 -40.49 98.95 -6.41
C GLN A 78 -39.98 100.19 -5.67
N GLU A 79 -38.76 100.13 -5.15
CA GLU A 79 -37.66 101.11 -5.31
C GLU A 79 -36.72 101.08 -4.10
N GLU A 80 -35.82 100.09 -4.05
CA GLU A 80 -34.51 100.26 -3.41
C GLU A 80 -33.46 99.36 -4.09
N ILE A 81 -33.34 99.55 -5.41
CA ILE A 81 -32.12 99.20 -6.14
C ILE A 81 -31.25 100.44 -5.90
N THR A 82 -30.08 100.40 -5.27
CA THR A 82 -28.81 100.22 -5.99
C THR A 82 -27.60 100.07 -5.03
N THR A 83 -27.72 99.41 -3.88
CA THR A 83 -26.55 99.19 -2.97
C THR A 83 -26.50 97.85 -2.22
N LEU A 84 -27.44 96.92 -2.43
CA LEU A 84 -27.45 95.56 -1.80
C LEU A 84 -27.30 94.40 -2.81
N GLY A 85 -27.05 94.70 -4.08
CA GLY A 85 -27.13 93.71 -5.18
C GLY A 85 -25.89 92.86 -5.46
N LEU A 86 -24.80 93.00 -4.70
CA LEU A 86 -23.54 92.30 -4.97
C LEU A 86 -23.20 91.19 -3.95
N GLU A 87 -23.73 91.24 -2.72
CA GLU A 87 -23.50 90.20 -1.71
C GLU A 87 -24.54 89.06 -1.81
N ASP A 88 -25.82 89.38 -2.05
CA ASP A 88 -26.90 88.39 -2.22
C ASP A 88 -26.73 87.51 -3.48
N GLN A 89 -26.16 88.04 -4.57
CA GLN A 89 -25.94 87.25 -5.78
C GLN A 89 -24.82 86.21 -5.63
N ALA A 90 -23.83 86.47 -4.76
CA ALA A 90 -22.74 85.53 -4.49
C ALA A 90 -23.20 84.37 -3.61
N GLU A 91 -24.03 84.63 -2.58
CA GLU A 91 -24.60 83.57 -1.73
C GLU A 91 -25.63 82.69 -2.47
N VAL A 92 -26.46 83.30 -3.32
CA VAL A 92 -27.41 82.55 -4.16
C VAL A 92 -26.69 81.66 -5.18
N GLN A 93 -25.56 82.10 -5.74
CA GLN A 93 -24.75 81.26 -6.63
C GLN A 93 -24.03 80.13 -5.87
N ALA A 94 -23.51 80.39 -4.67
CA ALA A 94 -22.86 79.37 -3.85
C ALA A 94 -23.83 78.27 -3.38
N THR A 95 -25.06 78.65 -3.02
CA THR A 95 -26.12 77.69 -2.63
C THR A 95 -26.60 76.85 -3.82
N GLN A 96 -26.72 77.44 -5.02
CA GLN A 96 -27.03 76.70 -6.25
C GLN A 96 -25.94 75.70 -6.63
N GLN A 97 -24.66 76.07 -6.50
CA GLN A 97 -23.54 75.16 -6.73
C GLN A 97 -23.56 73.98 -5.75
N ARG A 98 -23.85 74.23 -4.46
CA ARG A 98 -23.96 73.18 -3.44
C ARG A 98 -25.15 72.24 -3.66
N LEU A 99 -26.28 72.76 -4.13
CA LEU A 99 -27.44 71.96 -4.54
C LEU A 99 -27.11 71.05 -5.72
N ALA A 100 -26.41 71.57 -6.73
CA ALA A 100 -25.99 70.77 -7.89
C ALA A 100 -25.00 69.67 -7.50
N GLU A 101 -24.08 69.95 -6.57
CA GLU A 101 -23.13 68.96 -6.06
C GLU A 101 -23.83 67.87 -5.24
N LEU A 102 -24.80 68.23 -4.39
CA LEU A 102 -25.61 67.27 -3.65
C LEU A 102 -26.47 66.39 -4.57
N GLN A 103 -27.07 66.95 -5.62
CA GLN A 103 -27.81 66.18 -6.62
C GLN A 103 -26.91 65.18 -7.36
N LYS A 104 -25.67 65.59 -7.68
CA LYS A 104 -24.68 64.70 -8.29
C LYS A 104 -24.27 63.57 -7.33
N GLN A 105 -24.08 63.89 -6.04
CA GLN A 105 -23.78 62.89 -5.01
C GLN A 105 -24.94 61.91 -4.80
N GLU A 106 -26.18 62.39 -4.77
CA GLU A 106 -27.37 61.54 -4.65
C GLU A 106 -27.49 60.56 -5.82
N GLN A 107 -27.24 61.04 -7.05
CA GLN A 107 -27.23 60.19 -8.24
C GLN A 107 -26.09 59.15 -8.21
N ALA A 108 -24.90 59.54 -7.75
CA ALA A 108 -23.77 58.63 -7.60
C ALA A 108 -24.06 57.52 -6.56
N LEU A 109 -24.62 57.90 -5.40
CA LEU A 109 -25.00 56.94 -4.35
C LEU A 109 -26.12 56.01 -4.82
N LYS A 110 -27.10 56.49 -5.59
CA LYS A 110 -28.14 55.65 -6.18
C LYS A 110 -27.58 54.63 -7.16
N ALA A 111 -26.59 55.02 -7.97
CA ALA A 111 -25.90 54.10 -8.87
C ALA A 111 -25.11 53.04 -8.09
N GLU A 112 -24.36 53.45 -7.06
CA GLU A 112 -23.59 52.54 -6.21
C GLU A 112 -24.49 51.54 -5.46
N ILE A 113 -25.64 51.98 -4.95
CA ILE A 113 -26.63 51.09 -4.31
C ILE A 113 -27.18 50.08 -5.32
N ALA A 114 -27.43 50.49 -6.57
CA ALA A 114 -27.90 49.57 -7.61
C ALA A 114 -26.82 48.52 -7.95
N ASP A 115 -25.55 48.93 -8.03
CA ASP A 115 -24.42 48.03 -8.28
C ASP A 115 -24.20 47.06 -7.10
N LEU A 116 -24.27 47.55 -5.86
CA LEU A 116 -24.18 46.71 -4.66
C LEU A 116 -25.32 45.70 -4.58
N GLN A 117 -26.55 46.10 -4.94
CA GLN A 117 -27.69 45.18 -4.99
C GLN A 117 -27.53 44.12 -6.09
N ALA A 118 -26.95 44.49 -7.24
CA ALA A 118 -26.64 43.53 -8.30
C ALA A 118 -25.56 42.53 -7.85
N ALA A 119 -24.47 43.02 -7.24
CA ALA A 119 -23.40 42.19 -6.70
C ALA A 119 -23.89 41.23 -5.62
N TYR A 120 -24.75 41.69 -4.70
CA TYR A 120 -25.35 40.84 -3.67
C TYR A 120 -26.19 39.70 -4.28
N LYS A 121 -27.01 39.98 -5.30
CA LYS A 121 -27.79 38.94 -5.99
C LYS A 121 -26.91 37.92 -6.67
N THR A 122 -25.81 38.34 -7.30
CA THR A 122 -24.84 37.43 -7.91
C THR A 122 -24.17 36.54 -6.86
N LEU A 123 -23.75 37.14 -5.74
CA LEU A 123 -23.13 36.39 -4.65
C LEU A 123 -24.10 35.37 -4.02
N GLN A 124 -25.36 35.76 -3.83
CA GLN A 124 -26.42 34.86 -3.34
C GLN A 124 -26.67 33.70 -4.30
N ALA A 125 -26.69 33.96 -5.62
CA ALA A 125 -26.82 32.92 -6.64
C ALA A 125 -25.64 31.94 -6.62
N GLN A 126 -24.40 32.46 -6.50
CA GLN A 126 -23.20 31.63 -6.36
C GLN A 126 -23.25 30.76 -5.11
N MET A 127 -23.64 31.33 -3.96
CA MET A 127 -23.73 30.59 -2.71
C MET A 127 -24.74 29.44 -2.79
N ASN A 128 -25.91 29.68 -3.40
CA ASN A 128 -26.90 28.63 -3.63
C ASN A 128 -26.36 27.54 -4.57
N GLN A 129 -25.66 27.93 -5.63
CA GLN A 129 -25.06 26.98 -6.57
C GLN A 129 -23.98 26.12 -5.89
N THR A 130 -23.14 26.71 -5.06
CA THR A 130 -22.14 25.97 -4.27
C THR A 130 -22.81 25.03 -3.26
N GLN A 131 -23.90 25.44 -2.59
CA GLN A 131 -24.65 24.56 -1.69
C GLN A 131 -25.23 23.34 -2.42
N ILE A 132 -25.79 23.53 -3.62
CA ILE A 132 -26.32 22.43 -4.44
C ILE A 132 -25.20 21.47 -4.86
N LEU A 133 -24.07 22.00 -5.35
CA LEU A 133 -22.93 21.18 -5.75
C LEU A 133 -22.35 20.39 -4.57
N MET A 134 -22.25 21.02 -3.40
CA MET A 134 -21.82 20.35 -2.18
C MET A 134 -22.79 19.23 -1.78
N GLY A 135 -24.10 19.49 -1.83
CA GLY A 135 -25.12 18.48 -1.53
C GLY A 135 -25.03 17.27 -2.46
N ASN A 136 -24.87 17.51 -3.77
CA ASN A 136 -24.72 16.45 -4.77
C ASN A 136 -23.43 15.64 -4.54
N PHE A 137 -22.31 16.31 -4.25
CA PHE A 137 -21.04 15.66 -3.97
C PHE A 137 -21.11 14.78 -2.70
N VAL A 138 -21.74 15.26 -1.64
CA VAL A 138 -21.95 14.49 -0.41
C VAL A 138 -22.81 13.25 -0.69
N GLN A 139 -23.88 13.39 -1.49
CA GLN A 139 -24.73 12.26 -1.85
C GLN A 139 -23.99 11.22 -2.71
N GLU A 140 -23.21 11.68 -3.69
CA GLU A 140 -22.41 10.80 -4.55
C GLU A 140 -21.34 10.05 -3.74
N THR A 141 -20.61 10.75 -2.86
CA THR A 141 -19.59 10.14 -2.00
C THR A 141 -20.19 9.12 -1.02
N LEU A 142 -21.35 9.43 -0.42
CA LEU A 142 -22.07 8.48 0.44
C LEU A 142 -22.49 7.24 -0.34
N SER A 143 -23.06 7.41 -1.54
CA SER A 143 -23.46 6.28 -2.39
C SER A 143 -22.26 5.41 -2.81
N SER A 144 -21.11 6.03 -3.12
CA SER A 144 -19.88 5.31 -3.45
C SER A 144 -19.33 4.53 -2.25
N LEU A 145 -19.42 5.12 -1.05
CA LEU A 145 -19.00 4.47 0.19
C LEU A 145 -19.88 3.25 0.51
N GLU A 146 -21.20 3.38 0.35
CA GLU A 146 -22.16 2.27 0.51
C GLU A 146 -21.88 1.14 -0.49
N GLN A 147 -21.60 1.46 -1.75
CA GLN A 147 -21.23 0.47 -2.77
C GLN A 147 -19.95 -0.28 -2.39
N ARG A 148 -18.90 0.43 -1.92
CA ARG A 148 -17.66 -0.19 -1.47
C ARG A 148 -17.87 -1.08 -0.25
N LYS A 149 -18.67 -0.63 0.72
CA LYS A 149 -19.03 -1.43 1.90
C LYS A 149 -19.72 -2.73 1.49
N ASN A 150 -20.69 -2.67 0.59
CA ASN A 150 -21.42 -3.85 0.11
C ASN A 150 -20.49 -4.81 -0.66
N ALA A 151 -19.63 -4.28 -1.54
CA ALA A 151 -18.66 -5.10 -2.27
C ALA A 151 -17.67 -5.82 -1.32
N LEU A 152 -17.20 -5.11 -0.29
CA LEU A 152 -16.33 -5.69 0.73
C LEU A 152 -17.06 -6.79 1.52
N GLN A 153 -18.31 -6.55 1.93
CA GLN A 153 -19.11 -7.55 2.65
C GLN A 153 -19.29 -8.84 1.84
N ILE A 154 -19.56 -8.73 0.53
CA ILE A 154 -19.64 -9.89 -0.37
C ILE A 154 -18.29 -10.62 -0.46
N SER A 155 -17.19 -9.87 -0.56
CA SER A 155 -15.85 -10.46 -0.65
C SER A 155 -15.47 -11.23 0.63
N VAL A 156 -15.85 -10.72 1.79
CA VAL A 156 -15.64 -11.39 3.09
C VAL A 156 -16.42 -12.69 3.13
N GLU A 157 -17.70 -12.67 2.78
CA GLU A 157 -18.52 -13.89 2.75
C GLU A 157 -17.95 -14.95 1.79
N GLN A 158 -17.45 -14.54 0.63
CA GLN A 158 -16.79 -15.45 -0.31
C GLN A 158 -15.50 -16.05 0.26
N LEU A 159 -14.69 -15.25 0.96
CA LEU A 159 -13.47 -15.71 1.60
C LEU A 159 -13.76 -16.67 2.76
N GLU A 160 -14.77 -16.40 3.57
CA GLU A 160 -15.22 -17.29 4.64
C GLU A 160 -15.70 -18.64 4.08
N ARG A 161 -16.55 -18.62 3.04
CA ARG A 161 -17.00 -19.85 2.35
C ARG A 161 -15.82 -20.64 1.78
N ARG A 162 -14.82 -19.95 1.21
CA ARG A 162 -13.61 -20.59 0.68
C ARG A 162 -12.76 -21.17 1.80
N GLN A 163 -12.58 -20.45 2.90
CA GLN A 163 -11.83 -20.91 4.08
C GLN A 163 -12.48 -22.16 4.66
N GLU A 164 -13.81 -22.18 4.77
CA GLU A 164 -14.56 -23.33 5.29
C GLU A 164 -14.46 -24.54 4.37
N ARG A 165 -14.52 -24.33 3.04
CA ARG A 165 -14.26 -25.41 2.06
C ARG A 165 -12.86 -25.98 2.23
N ILE A 166 -11.84 -25.12 2.31
CA ILE A 166 -10.44 -25.55 2.49
C ILE A 166 -10.26 -26.29 3.82
N ARG A 167 -10.87 -25.82 4.92
CA ARG A 167 -10.83 -26.54 6.20
C ARG A 167 -11.45 -27.93 6.10
N ASN A 168 -12.58 -28.06 5.42
CA ASN A 168 -13.25 -29.35 5.23
C ASN A 168 -12.45 -30.28 4.31
N GLU A 169 -11.85 -29.76 3.23
CA GLU A 169 -10.92 -30.50 2.38
C GLU A 169 -9.68 -30.94 3.16
N MET A 170 -9.10 -30.08 4.00
CA MET A 170 -7.98 -30.47 4.87
C MET A 170 -8.39 -31.53 5.88
N ARG A 171 -9.53 -31.40 6.56
CA ARG A 171 -9.99 -32.38 7.55
C ARG A 171 -10.21 -33.76 6.93
N THR A 172 -10.79 -33.80 5.73
CA THR A 172 -11.10 -35.05 5.01
C THR A 172 -9.86 -35.65 4.34
N THR A 173 -9.00 -34.82 3.73
CA THR A 173 -7.81 -35.29 3.00
C THR A 173 -6.65 -35.64 3.93
N PHE A 174 -6.46 -34.88 5.03
CA PHE A 174 -5.33 -35.06 5.95
C PHE A 174 -5.44 -36.35 6.78
N ALA A 175 -6.65 -36.76 7.18
CA ALA A 175 -6.86 -38.00 7.91
C ALA A 175 -6.46 -39.23 7.06
N GLY A 176 -6.81 -39.25 5.77
CA GLY A 176 -6.44 -40.35 4.86
C GLY A 176 -4.96 -40.32 4.45
N ALA A 177 -4.43 -39.15 4.07
CA ALA A 177 -3.06 -39.01 3.58
C ALA A 177 -2.01 -39.25 4.68
N SER A 178 -2.27 -38.81 5.92
CA SER A 178 -1.35 -39.04 7.05
C SER A 178 -1.33 -40.51 7.46
N GLN A 179 -2.46 -41.21 7.38
CA GLN A 179 -2.54 -42.64 7.69
C GLN A 179 -1.85 -43.50 6.62
N GLU A 180 -2.02 -43.18 5.34
CA GLU A 180 -1.33 -43.88 4.25
C GLU A 180 0.19 -43.67 4.32
N LEU A 181 0.64 -42.46 4.68
CA LEU A 181 2.04 -42.13 4.88
C LEU A 181 2.64 -42.89 6.08
N ALA A 182 1.90 -42.99 7.19
CA ALA A 182 2.32 -43.77 8.36
C ALA A 182 2.48 -45.27 8.04
N ILE A 183 1.54 -45.84 7.28
CA ILE A 183 1.60 -47.25 6.82
C ILE A 183 2.83 -47.46 5.92
N ARG A 184 3.09 -46.53 4.99
CA ARG A 184 4.24 -46.61 4.06
C ARG A 184 5.59 -46.49 4.78
N VAL A 185 5.70 -45.58 5.76
CA VAL A 185 6.93 -45.40 6.57
C VAL A 185 7.18 -46.64 7.44
N GLN A 186 6.15 -47.22 8.03
CA GLN A 186 6.27 -48.44 8.81
C GLN A 186 6.66 -49.64 7.91
N GLY A 187 6.04 -49.80 6.75
CA GLY A 187 6.41 -50.84 5.78
C GLY A 187 7.85 -50.70 5.27
N PHE A 188 8.34 -49.47 5.08
CA PHE A 188 9.74 -49.23 4.71
C PHE A 188 10.71 -49.60 5.85
N LYS A 189 10.37 -49.28 7.10
CA LYS A 189 11.14 -49.71 8.28
C LYS A 189 11.21 -51.23 8.36
N ASP A 190 10.09 -51.92 8.17
CA ASP A 190 10.04 -53.38 8.24
C ASP A 190 10.85 -54.01 7.09
N TYR A 191 10.78 -53.43 5.89
CA TYR A 191 11.59 -53.84 4.73
C TYR A 191 13.11 -53.64 4.95
N LEU A 192 13.53 -52.48 5.48
CA LEU A 192 14.94 -52.22 5.79
C LEU A 192 15.46 -53.18 6.86
N THR A 193 14.65 -53.45 7.88
CA THR A 193 15.04 -54.35 8.97
C THR A 193 15.21 -55.78 8.44
N GLY A 194 14.29 -56.25 7.59
CA GLY A 194 14.42 -57.54 6.90
C GLY A 194 15.64 -57.60 5.98
N SER A 195 15.85 -56.56 5.17
CA SER A 195 17.00 -56.50 4.24
C SER A 195 18.35 -56.48 4.97
N LEU A 196 18.44 -55.81 6.12
CA LEU A 196 19.66 -55.81 6.96
C LEU A 196 19.89 -57.16 7.63
N GLN A 197 18.82 -57.84 8.05
CA GLN A 197 18.91 -59.17 8.62
C GLN A 197 19.33 -60.21 7.57
N ASP A 198 18.79 -60.10 6.35
CA ASP A 198 19.18 -60.93 5.20
C ASP A 198 20.63 -60.68 4.79
N LEU A 199 21.08 -59.42 4.79
CA LEU A 199 22.48 -59.08 4.51
C LEU A 199 23.43 -59.60 5.60
N ALA A 200 23.04 -59.52 6.87
CA ALA A 200 23.82 -60.07 7.98
C ALA A 200 23.92 -61.60 7.88
N ALA A 201 22.82 -62.29 7.55
CA ALA A 201 22.81 -63.73 7.31
C ALA A 201 23.68 -64.11 6.08
N ALA A 202 23.63 -63.32 5.01
CA ALA A 202 24.48 -63.52 3.83
C ALA A 202 25.97 -63.29 4.12
N ALA A 203 26.29 -62.34 5.01
CA ALA A 203 27.66 -62.06 5.44
C ALA A 203 28.23 -63.18 6.34
N GLU A 204 27.42 -63.80 7.21
CA GLU A 204 27.85 -64.96 8.02
C GLU A 204 28.14 -66.21 7.18
N GLN A 205 27.48 -66.36 6.03
CA GLN A 205 27.72 -67.47 5.10
C GLN A 205 28.98 -67.29 4.23
N LEU A 206 29.59 -66.10 4.24
CA LEU A 206 30.79 -65.81 3.47
C LEU A 206 32.04 -66.22 4.27
N GLN A 207 32.59 -67.40 3.97
CA GLN A 207 33.91 -67.80 4.47
C GLN A 207 35.00 -66.90 3.89
N LEU A 208 35.56 -66.03 4.72
CA LEU A 208 36.69 -65.15 4.40
C LEU A 208 37.97 -65.99 4.21
N VAL A 209 38.27 -66.37 2.97
CA VAL A 209 39.62 -66.80 2.60
C VAL A 209 40.50 -65.55 2.51
N SER A 210 41.56 -65.53 3.33
CA SER A 210 42.57 -64.47 3.31
C SER A 210 43.33 -64.48 1.98
N ALA A 211 43.10 -63.44 1.16
CA ALA A 211 43.95 -63.15 0.00
C ALA A 211 45.17 -62.31 0.45
N PRO A 212 46.36 -62.55 -0.13
CA PRO A 212 47.60 -61.95 0.33
C PRO A 212 47.72 -60.46 -0.05
N LYS A 213 48.34 -59.75 0.88
CA LYS A 213 48.76 -58.33 0.90
C LYS A 213 49.31 -57.83 -0.46
N PRO A 214 48.75 -56.77 -1.05
CA PRO A 214 49.42 -56.03 -2.11
C PRO A 214 50.47 -55.08 -1.51
N GLU A 215 51.65 -55.05 -2.15
CA GLU A 215 52.74 -54.12 -1.89
C GLU A 215 52.34 -52.68 -2.25
N PRO A 216 52.88 -51.66 -1.57
CA PRO A 216 52.51 -50.27 -1.80
C PRO A 216 53.16 -49.74 -3.09
N GLU A 217 52.35 -49.45 -4.11
CA GLU A 217 52.76 -48.62 -5.24
C GLU A 217 53.00 -47.18 -4.78
N LYS A 218 54.14 -46.64 -5.24
CA LYS A 218 54.63 -45.29 -4.95
C LYS A 218 53.64 -44.23 -5.42
N VAL A 219 53.24 -43.38 -4.50
CA VAL A 219 52.53 -42.13 -4.80
C VAL A 219 53.44 -41.24 -5.66
N ILE A 220 53.09 -41.10 -6.94
CA ILE A 220 53.59 -40.02 -7.78
C ILE A 220 52.85 -38.76 -7.34
N ILE A 221 53.57 -37.90 -6.63
CA ILE A 221 53.14 -36.54 -6.30
C ILE A 221 52.98 -35.80 -7.63
N LYS A 222 51.74 -35.65 -8.08
CA LYS A 222 51.40 -34.75 -9.17
C LYS A 222 51.23 -33.35 -8.59
N GLU A 223 51.92 -32.41 -9.21
CA GLU A 223 52.10 -31.01 -8.84
C GLU A 223 50.86 -30.34 -8.24
N VAL A 224 51.13 -29.60 -7.16
CA VAL A 224 50.28 -28.57 -6.59
C VAL A 224 49.84 -27.62 -7.71
N ARG A 225 48.56 -27.70 -8.10
CA ARG A 225 47.88 -26.56 -8.71
C ARG A 225 47.93 -25.41 -7.69
N PRO A 226 48.23 -24.17 -8.12
CA PRO A 226 48.14 -23.03 -7.21
C PRO A 226 46.74 -23.01 -6.60
N ALA A 227 46.69 -22.92 -5.28
CA ALA A 227 45.46 -22.74 -4.53
C ALA A 227 44.68 -21.58 -5.16
N GLU A 228 43.49 -21.90 -5.67
CA GLU A 228 42.49 -20.87 -5.97
C GLU A 228 42.31 -20.05 -4.70
N THR A 229 42.56 -18.76 -4.83
CA THR A 229 42.30 -17.75 -3.82
C THR A 229 40.85 -17.94 -3.37
N GLN A 230 40.63 -18.43 -2.16
CA GLN A 230 39.31 -18.44 -1.56
C GLN A 230 38.82 -16.98 -1.63
N PRO A 231 37.72 -16.67 -2.33
CA PRO A 231 37.19 -15.32 -2.27
C PRO A 231 36.59 -15.18 -0.87
N GLY A 232 37.36 -14.50 -0.02
CA GLY A 232 36.96 -14.10 1.30
C GLY A 232 35.67 -13.27 1.25
N THR A 233 35.07 -13.07 2.42
CA THR A 233 33.86 -12.28 2.60
C THR A 233 33.87 -11.03 1.71
N PRO A 234 32.81 -10.80 0.91
CA PRO A 234 32.78 -9.70 -0.05
C PRO A 234 32.88 -8.36 0.68
N GLN A 235 34.01 -7.67 0.54
CA GLN A 235 34.21 -6.33 1.07
C GLN A 235 34.55 -5.40 -0.10
N PHE A 236 33.54 -4.76 -0.68
CA PHE A 236 33.66 -4.00 -1.93
C PHE A 236 34.44 -2.67 -1.80
N ALA A 237 34.96 -2.34 -0.61
CA ALA A 237 35.56 -1.05 -0.27
C ALA A 237 37.10 -1.01 -0.24
N GLN A 238 37.82 -2.13 -0.41
CA GLN A 238 39.29 -2.16 -0.31
C GLN A 238 40.00 -2.25 -1.68
N GLN A 239 41.24 -1.73 -1.75
CA GLN A 239 42.04 -1.57 -2.98
C GLN A 239 42.27 -2.87 -3.79
N GLN A 240 42.14 -4.04 -3.18
CA GLN A 240 42.23 -5.34 -3.87
C GLN A 240 41.05 -5.64 -4.82
N PHE A 241 39.99 -4.81 -4.78
CA PHE A 241 38.77 -5.03 -5.55
C PHE A 241 38.62 -4.12 -6.78
N GLN A 242 39.65 -3.39 -7.22
CA GLN A 242 39.51 -2.49 -8.38
C GLN A 242 38.98 -3.21 -9.63
N ASP A 243 39.38 -4.46 -9.85
CA ASP A 243 38.91 -5.23 -11.01
C ASP A 243 37.46 -5.69 -10.83
N THR A 244 37.07 -6.08 -9.61
CA THR A 244 35.67 -6.34 -9.26
C THR A 244 34.81 -5.08 -9.40
N THR A 245 35.29 -3.92 -8.95
CA THR A 245 34.63 -2.62 -9.09
C THR A 245 34.42 -2.28 -10.57
N LYS A 246 35.45 -2.46 -11.40
CA LYS A 246 35.34 -2.26 -12.86
C LYS A 246 34.33 -3.23 -13.46
N GLN A 247 34.33 -4.48 -13.05
CA GLN A 247 33.37 -5.49 -13.50
C GLN A 247 31.93 -5.12 -13.12
N ILE A 248 31.69 -4.71 -11.88
CA ILE A 248 30.37 -4.25 -11.41
C ILE A 248 29.90 -3.06 -12.24
N ARG A 249 30.75 -2.03 -12.43
CA ARG A 249 30.40 -0.86 -13.25
C ARG A 249 30.05 -1.24 -14.69
N ARG A 250 30.84 -2.12 -15.31
CA ARG A 250 30.55 -2.64 -16.67
C ARG A 250 29.20 -3.36 -16.74
N LEU A 251 28.85 -4.15 -15.72
CA LEU A 251 27.55 -4.84 -15.67
C LEU A 251 26.39 -3.86 -15.50
N ILE A 252 26.52 -2.87 -14.62
CA ILE A 252 25.53 -1.79 -14.44
C ILE A 252 25.33 -1.03 -15.76
N ASP A 253 26.42 -0.66 -16.44
CA ASP A 253 26.37 0.02 -17.73
C ASP A 253 25.77 -0.87 -18.84
N GLN A 254 26.08 -2.17 -18.82
CA GLN A 254 25.49 -3.14 -19.74
C GLN A 254 23.97 -3.19 -19.57
N TYR A 255 23.46 -3.27 -18.34
CA TYR A 255 22.03 -3.32 -18.08
C TYR A 255 21.30 -2.05 -18.54
N ARG A 256 21.98 -0.89 -18.46
CA ARG A 256 21.43 0.40 -18.94
C ARG A 256 21.42 0.53 -20.46
N THR A 257 22.50 0.10 -21.11
CA THR A 257 22.74 0.38 -22.55
C THR A 257 22.28 -0.74 -23.47
N LYS A 258 22.25 -1.98 -22.97
CA LYS A 258 21.92 -3.19 -23.73
C LYS A 258 21.05 -4.13 -22.87
N PRO A 259 19.76 -3.79 -22.65
CA PRO A 259 18.85 -4.67 -21.94
C PRO A 259 18.66 -5.98 -22.71
N ASP A 260 18.77 -7.11 -22.02
CA ASP A 260 18.66 -8.44 -22.61
C ASP A 260 17.40 -9.14 -22.10
N TYR A 261 16.28 -8.90 -22.77
CA TYR A 261 14.95 -9.42 -22.37
C TYR A 261 14.85 -10.96 -22.39
N TYR A 262 15.79 -11.65 -23.05
CA TYR A 262 15.81 -13.10 -23.21
C TYR A 262 17.10 -13.73 -22.67
N GLY A 263 17.84 -13.00 -21.83
CA GLY A 263 19.11 -13.46 -21.29
C GLY A 263 19.00 -14.77 -20.50
N PRO A 264 20.10 -15.49 -20.25
CA PRO A 264 20.09 -16.71 -19.44
C PRO A 264 19.52 -16.48 -18.02
N PRO A 265 19.13 -17.54 -17.29
CA PRO A 265 18.71 -17.40 -15.89
C PRO A 265 19.74 -16.62 -15.07
N TRP A 266 19.28 -15.84 -14.11
CA TRP A 266 20.08 -14.94 -13.27
C TRP A 266 20.64 -13.70 -13.97
N GLN A 267 20.30 -13.46 -15.23
CA GLN A 267 20.59 -12.21 -15.94
C GLN A 267 19.38 -11.28 -15.90
N LEU A 268 19.64 -9.97 -15.75
CA LEU A 268 18.58 -8.96 -15.75
C LEU A 268 17.89 -8.86 -17.13
N ARG A 269 16.57 -9.11 -17.17
CA ARG A 269 15.72 -9.14 -18.37
C ARG A 269 14.78 -7.95 -18.52
N ARG A 270 15.01 -6.87 -17.78
CA ARG A 270 14.13 -5.68 -17.77
C ARG A 270 14.93 -4.42 -18.04
N THR A 271 14.20 -3.39 -18.50
CA THR A 271 14.78 -2.07 -18.74
C THR A 271 15.33 -1.52 -17.44
N PHE A 272 16.55 -1.01 -17.48
CA PHE A 272 17.26 -0.54 -16.30
C PHE A 272 17.64 0.94 -16.48
N GLU A 273 16.94 1.80 -15.75
CA GLU A 273 17.09 3.26 -15.85
C GLU A 273 18.30 3.80 -15.06
N PRO A 274 18.77 5.02 -15.38
CA PRO A 274 19.88 5.66 -14.65
C PRO A 274 19.63 5.77 -13.13
N VAL A 275 18.39 6.01 -12.71
CA VAL A 275 18.04 6.12 -11.29
C VAL A 275 18.28 4.80 -10.56
N HIS A 276 17.93 3.67 -11.19
CA HIS A 276 18.22 2.34 -10.63
C HIS A 276 19.73 2.06 -10.59
N ALA A 277 20.46 2.46 -11.64
CA ALA A 277 21.92 2.33 -11.68
C ALA A 277 22.62 3.06 -10.53
N GLU A 278 22.16 4.28 -10.20
CA GLU A 278 22.68 5.04 -9.08
C GLU A 278 22.43 4.34 -7.74
N ARG A 279 21.23 3.80 -7.52
CA ARG A 279 20.88 3.05 -6.30
C ARG A 279 21.76 1.82 -6.12
N VAL A 280 21.92 1.02 -7.18
CA VAL A 280 22.76 -0.18 -7.17
C VAL A 280 24.23 0.18 -6.95
N SER A 281 24.72 1.22 -7.63
CA SER A 281 26.09 1.74 -7.48
C SER A 281 26.36 2.20 -6.05
N ASN A 282 25.44 2.97 -5.45
CA ASN A 282 25.55 3.41 -4.07
C ASN A 282 25.59 2.24 -3.07
N TRP A 283 24.76 1.20 -3.28
CA TRP A 283 24.77 0.01 -2.43
C TRP A 283 26.10 -0.77 -2.51
N PHE A 284 26.65 -0.96 -3.72
CA PHE A 284 27.93 -1.65 -3.89
C PHE A 284 29.12 -0.83 -3.37
N PHE A 285 29.22 0.44 -3.72
CA PHE A 285 30.45 1.21 -3.52
C PHE A 285 30.46 2.08 -2.26
N ASN A 286 29.33 2.65 -1.87
CA ASN A 286 29.26 3.50 -0.67
C ASN A 286 28.88 2.68 0.57
N GLN A 287 27.97 1.72 0.41
CA GLN A 287 27.49 0.88 1.50
C GLN A 287 28.24 -0.46 1.59
N GLY A 288 29.10 -0.78 0.61
CA GLY A 288 29.93 -1.98 0.65
C GLY A 288 29.14 -3.28 0.71
N GLY A 289 27.92 -3.31 0.16
CA GLY A 289 27.02 -4.47 0.19
C GLY A 289 26.18 -4.60 1.46
N ARG A 290 26.18 -3.60 2.35
CA ARG A 290 25.39 -3.57 3.59
C ARG A 290 24.72 -2.22 3.75
N GLY A 291 23.42 -2.16 3.55
CA GLY A 291 22.73 -0.90 3.80
C GLY A 291 21.29 -0.86 3.36
N ALA A 292 20.64 0.19 3.82
CA ALA A 292 19.29 0.52 3.43
C ALA A 292 19.30 1.48 2.22
N LEU A 293 18.41 1.22 1.27
CA LEU A 293 18.07 2.13 0.18
C LEU A 293 16.70 2.73 0.46
N ARG A 294 16.48 3.98 0.06
CA ARG A 294 15.13 4.56 0.06
C ARG A 294 14.28 3.83 -0.97
N THR A 295 13.05 3.49 -0.60
CA THR A 295 12.06 2.92 -1.53
C THR A 295 11.88 3.85 -2.72
N MET A 296 11.63 3.26 -3.89
CA MET A 296 11.38 3.98 -5.13
C MET A 296 9.88 4.27 -5.35
N GLY A 297 9.06 4.17 -4.29
CA GLY A 297 7.61 4.40 -4.32
C GLY A 297 6.80 3.26 -4.96
N SER A 298 7.46 2.25 -5.52
CA SER A 298 6.83 1.04 -6.04
C SER A 298 7.68 -0.19 -5.72
N ARG A 299 7.03 -1.23 -5.18
CA ARG A 299 7.69 -2.51 -4.88
C ARG A 299 8.29 -3.16 -6.12
N LEU A 300 7.66 -3.03 -7.29
CA LEU A 300 8.22 -3.54 -8.55
C LEU A 300 9.57 -2.89 -8.88
N GLN A 301 9.74 -1.60 -8.60
CA GLN A 301 11.02 -0.92 -8.78
C GLN A 301 12.06 -1.38 -7.76
N ASN A 302 11.65 -1.62 -6.50
CA ASN A 302 12.54 -2.21 -5.49
C ASN A 302 13.00 -3.62 -5.90
N ILE A 303 12.09 -4.45 -6.38
CA ILE A 303 12.40 -5.79 -6.91
C ILE A 303 13.35 -5.69 -8.11
N LEU A 304 13.19 -4.71 -9.00
CA LEU A 304 14.09 -4.51 -10.13
C LEU A 304 15.52 -4.15 -9.68
N VAL A 305 15.66 -3.23 -8.72
CA VAL A 305 16.95 -2.86 -8.12
C VAL A 305 17.60 -4.08 -7.44
N SER A 306 16.83 -4.82 -6.63
CA SER A 306 17.27 -6.07 -6.02
C SER A 306 17.70 -7.11 -7.06
N SER A 307 16.95 -7.26 -8.14
CA SER A 307 17.25 -8.19 -9.22
C SER A 307 18.58 -7.84 -9.90
N ALA A 308 18.84 -6.56 -10.12
CA ALA A 308 20.12 -6.12 -10.67
C ALA A 308 21.29 -6.48 -9.74
N ILE A 309 21.12 -6.28 -8.42
CA ILE A 309 22.12 -6.65 -7.41
C ILE A 309 22.34 -8.17 -7.39
N ILE A 310 21.26 -8.96 -7.33
CA ILE A 310 21.31 -10.43 -7.37
C ILE A 310 22.05 -10.90 -8.62
N SER A 311 21.71 -10.34 -9.79
CA SER A 311 22.33 -10.71 -11.07
C SER A 311 23.83 -10.41 -11.10
N ILE A 312 24.25 -9.25 -10.59
CA ILE A 312 25.67 -8.89 -10.48
C ILE A 312 26.40 -9.84 -9.53
N LEU A 313 25.84 -10.10 -8.35
CA LEU A 313 26.43 -11.02 -7.37
C LEU A 313 26.51 -12.45 -7.90
N HIS A 314 25.50 -12.91 -8.64
CA HIS A 314 25.50 -14.22 -9.29
C HIS A 314 26.58 -14.30 -10.39
N LYS A 315 26.83 -13.22 -11.15
CA LYS A 315 27.96 -13.21 -12.11
C LYS A 315 29.34 -13.21 -11.45
N LEU A 316 29.45 -12.68 -10.23
CA LEU A 316 30.72 -12.60 -9.49
C LEU A 316 31.04 -13.88 -8.72
N TYR A 317 30.04 -14.44 -8.04
CA TYR A 317 30.22 -15.54 -7.07
C TYR A 317 29.49 -16.82 -7.49
N GLY A 318 28.75 -16.80 -8.59
CA GLY A 318 28.02 -17.93 -9.14
C GLY A 318 26.95 -18.46 -8.18
N ASP A 319 26.81 -19.79 -8.20
CA ASP A 319 25.84 -20.53 -7.39
C ASP A 319 26.16 -20.53 -5.89
N ARG A 320 27.17 -19.78 -5.42
CA ARG A 320 27.41 -19.60 -3.98
C ARG A 320 26.46 -18.59 -3.36
N VAL A 321 25.91 -17.67 -4.15
CA VAL A 321 24.97 -16.65 -3.66
C VAL A 321 23.62 -17.31 -3.40
N ARG A 322 23.06 -17.03 -2.23
CA ARG A 322 21.74 -17.49 -1.82
C ARG A 322 20.94 -16.27 -1.39
N THR A 323 19.91 -15.94 -2.15
CA THR A 323 19.07 -14.79 -1.88
C THR A 323 17.98 -15.17 -0.90
N LEU A 324 17.90 -14.47 0.22
CA LEU A 324 16.88 -14.64 1.25
C LEU A 324 16.03 -13.38 1.27
N VAL A 325 14.76 -13.48 0.88
CA VAL A 325 13.84 -12.35 0.87
C VAL A 325 12.93 -12.42 2.09
N LEU A 326 12.86 -11.33 2.84
CA LEU A 326 11.98 -11.13 3.98
C LEU A 326 10.85 -10.17 3.60
N ALA A 327 9.60 -10.60 3.77
CA ALA A 327 8.43 -9.73 3.68
C ALA A 327 7.33 -10.24 4.62
N ASN A 328 6.52 -9.33 5.16
CA ASN A 328 5.58 -9.63 6.25
C ASN A 328 4.26 -10.31 5.83
N THR A 329 3.93 -10.41 4.53
CA THR A 329 2.69 -11.07 4.07
C THR A 329 2.91 -12.01 2.88
N PRO A 330 2.09 -13.08 2.75
CA PRO A 330 2.21 -14.02 1.63
C PRO A 330 1.93 -13.39 0.26
N GLU A 331 1.11 -12.34 0.18
CA GLU A 331 0.86 -11.59 -1.05
C GLU A 331 2.15 -10.92 -1.54
N ARG A 332 2.87 -10.27 -0.62
CA ARG A 332 4.16 -9.63 -0.93
C ARG A 332 5.21 -10.66 -1.33
N LEU A 333 5.27 -11.80 -0.66
CA LEU A 333 6.15 -12.90 -1.08
C LEU A 333 5.79 -13.42 -2.48
N GLY A 334 4.51 -13.44 -2.82
CA GLY A 334 4.02 -13.74 -4.17
C GLY A 334 4.51 -12.71 -5.21
N GLU A 335 4.45 -11.42 -4.88
CA GLU A 335 4.98 -10.34 -5.73
C GLU A 335 6.50 -10.44 -5.90
N TRP A 336 7.25 -10.67 -4.82
CA TRP A 336 8.69 -10.90 -4.87
C TRP A 336 9.04 -12.10 -5.73
N ARG A 337 8.35 -13.23 -5.55
CA ARG A 337 8.52 -14.42 -6.39
C ARG A 337 8.30 -14.07 -7.86
N ARG A 338 7.15 -13.47 -8.20
CA ARG A 338 6.78 -13.15 -9.57
C ARG A 338 7.75 -12.14 -10.18
N GLY A 339 8.10 -11.09 -9.46
CA GLY A 339 9.02 -10.05 -9.92
C GLY A 339 10.44 -10.57 -10.13
N LEU A 340 10.95 -11.46 -9.26
CA LEU A 340 12.25 -12.10 -9.45
C LEU A 340 12.24 -13.06 -10.65
N GLN A 341 11.18 -13.85 -10.83
CA GLN A 341 11.03 -14.70 -12.02
C GLN A 341 11.04 -13.86 -13.31
N ASP A 342 10.33 -12.74 -13.29
CA ASP A 342 10.19 -11.83 -14.42
C ASP A 342 11.50 -11.09 -14.74
N CYS A 343 12.21 -10.61 -13.72
CA CYS A 343 13.44 -9.84 -13.88
C CYS A 343 14.68 -10.69 -14.12
N LEU A 344 14.77 -11.90 -13.55
CA LEU A 344 15.95 -12.78 -13.63
C LEU A 344 15.77 -13.98 -14.54
N GLY A 345 14.55 -14.25 -15.01
CA GLY A 345 14.28 -15.41 -15.85
C GLY A 345 14.38 -16.75 -15.13
N ILE A 346 14.33 -16.73 -13.80
CA ILE A 346 14.35 -17.93 -12.96
C ILE A 346 12.95 -18.56 -12.89
N GLY A 347 12.88 -19.86 -12.66
CA GLY A 347 11.63 -20.62 -12.65
C GLY A 347 11.24 -21.12 -11.26
N ARG A 348 10.20 -21.95 -11.16
CA ARG A 348 9.86 -22.69 -9.93
C ARG A 348 11.02 -23.49 -9.31
N PRO A 349 11.91 -24.19 -10.07
CA PRO A 349 12.96 -25.02 -9.47
C PRO A 349 14.05 -24.22 -8.75
N ASP A 350 14.17 -22.92 -9.03
CA ASP A 350 15.18 -22.04 -8.43
C ASP A 350 14.77 -21.50 -7.06
N PHE A 351 13.50 -21.71 -6.68
CA PHE A 351 12.97 -21.37 -5.36
C PHE A 351 12.92 -22.59 -4.45
N GLY A 352 13.43 -22.46 -3.23
CA GLY A 352 13.39 -23.53 -2.23
C GLY A 352 14.59 -23.49 -1.29
N PRO A 353 14.55 -24.25 -0.19
CA PRO A 353 15.51 -24.12 0.90
C PRO A 353 16.97 -24.29 0.48
N ASP A 354 17.26 -25.18 -0.48
CA ASP A 354 18.62 -25.43 -0.97
C ASP A 354 18.83 -24.93 -2.41
N ARG A 355 17.94 -24.05 -2.85
CA ARG A 355 17.95 -23.43 -4.18
C ARG A 355 18.40 -21.97 -4.08
N GLY A 356 18.59 -21.32 -5.22
CA GLY A 356 19.18 -19.98 -5.28
C GLY A 356 18.40 -18.90 -4.53
N VAL A 357 17.06 -18.97 -4.50
CA VAL A 357 16.20 -18.00 -3.77
C VAL A 357 15.30 -18.68 -2.73
N VAL A 358 15.20 -18.08 -1.55
CA VAL A 358 14.29 -18.48 -0.48
C VAL A 358 13.50 -17.27 0.01
N LEU A 359 12.22 -17.47 0.30
CA LEU A 359 11.27 -16.46 0.74
C LEU A 359 10.87 -16.76 2.18
N PHE A 360 10.82 -15.73 3.03
CA PHE A 360 10.53 -15.86 4.46
C PHE A 360 9.56 -14.78 4.92
N GLU A 361 8.70 -15.18 5.86
CA GLU A 361 7.79 -14.28 6.57
C GLU A 361 8.38 -13.78 7.89
N SER A 362 9.29 -14.54 8.50
CA SER A 362 9.89 -14.20 9.80
C SER A 362 11.40 -13.93 9.73
N PRO A 363 11.89 -12.88 10.40
CA PRO A 363 13.32 -12.55 10.42
C PRO A 363 14.16 -13.61 11.15
N GLU A 364 13.61 -14.30 12.15
CA GLU A 364 14.31 -15.35 12.88
C GLU A 364 14.65 -16.53 11.97
N ALA A 365 13.72 -16.91 11.08
CA ALA A 365 13.94 -17.98 10.13
C ALA A 365 15.01 -17.62 9.09
N VAL A 366 15.05 -16.35 8.65
CA VAL A 366 16.10 -15.83 7.77
C VAL A 366 17.46 -15.95 8.45
N ALA A 367 17.58 -15.49 9.71
CA ALA A 367 18.83 -15.53 10.46
C ALA A 367 19.35 -16.97 10.63
N GLN A 368 18.48 -17.90 11.02
CA GLN A 368 18.84 -19.32 11.16
C GLN A 368 19.30 -19.93 9.82
N LYS A 369 18.63 -19.61 8.71
CA LYS A 369 19.04 -20.11 7.40
C LYS A 369 20.36 -19.48 6.97
N ALA A 370 20.53 -18.17 7.13
CA ALA A 370 21.76 -17.46 6.79
C ALA A 370 22.97 -18.02 7.55
N GLU A 371 22.83 -18.33 8.85
CA GLU A 371 23.90 -18.97 9.63
C GLU A 371 24.29 -20.35 9.08
N ARG A 372 23.30 -21.18 8.68
CA ARG A 372 23.56 -22.49 8.04
C ARG A 372 24.27 -22.35 6.70
N LEU A 373 23.94 -21.29 5.93
CA LEU A 373 24.55 -21.00 4.64
C LEU A 373 26.02 -20.59 4.80
N GLU A 374 26.32 -19.73 5.77
CA GLU A 374 27.71 -19.36 6.07
C GLU A 374 28.55 -20.56 6.51
N LYS A 375 28.00 -21.41 7.40
CA LYS A 375 28.65 -22.69 7.79
C LYS A 375 28.91 -23.62 6.59
N SER A 376 28.12 -23.49 5.53
CA SER A 376 28.27 -24.26 4.28
C SER A 376 29.13 -23.55 3.23
N ASN A 377 29.86 -22.48 3.60
CA ASN A 377 30.65 -21.63 2.69
C ASN A 377 29.84 -20.99 1.54
N GLN A 378 28.52 -20.84 1.72
CA GLN A 378 27.63 -20.10 0.82
C GLN A 378 27.51 -18.65 1.29
N LEU A 379 27.12 -17.75 0.38
CA LEU A 379 27.02 -16.31 0.62
C LEU A 379 25.53 -15.93 0.72
N PRO A 380 24.99 -15.74 1.94
CA PRO A 380 23.62 -15.27 2.10
C PRO A 380 23.54 -13.79 1.71
N LEU A 381 22.63 -13.46 0.79
CA LEU A 381 22.20 -12.10 0.47
C LEU A 381 20.81 -11.91 1.05
N ILE A 382 20.69 -11.08 2.09
CA ILE A 382 19.40 -10.82 2.74
C ILE A 382 18.76 -9.59 2.10
N ILE A 383 17.51 -9.70 1.68
CA ILE A 383 16.72 -8.61 1.13
C ILE A 383 15.52 -8.40 2.03
N ILE A 384 15.39 -7.20 2.57
CA ILE A 384 14.31 -6.80 3.48
C ILE A 384 13.40 -5.85 2.71
N ASP A 385 12.15 -6.25 2.52
CA ASP A 385 11.12 -5.45 1.85
C ASP A 385 10.78 -4.18 2.65
N ASP A 386 10.18 -3.19 1.98
CA ASP A 386 9.68 -1.98 2.63
C ASP A 386 8.43 -2.21 3.51
N SER A 387 7.95 -3.45 3.62
CA SER A 387 6.99 -3.85 4.66
C SER A 387 7.57 -3.84 6.05
N GLU A 388 8.87 -4.13 6.16
CA GLU A 388 9.42 -4.52 7.45
C GLU A 388 9.65 -3.27 8.29
N GLU A 389 8.79 -3.06 9.29
CA GLU A 389 8.90 -1.93 10.21
C GLU A 389 10.02 -2.13 11.24
N LEU A 390 10.26 -3.39 11.64
CA LEU A 390 11.21 -3.77 12.67
C LEU A 390 12.28 -4.70 12.10
N ILE A 391 13.53 -4.24 12.09
CA ILE A 391 14.66 -5.06 11.64
C ILE A 391 15.25 -5.80 12.84
N SER A 392 15.29 -7.13 12.77
CA SER A 392 16.02 -7.93 13.75
C SER A 392 17.52 -7.69 13.65
N LEU A 393 18.15 -7.32 14.77
CA LEU A 393 19.60 -7.07 14.85
C LEU A 393 20.43 -8.29 14.44
N ALA A 394 19.88 -9.50 14.60
CA ALA A 394 20.53 -10.74 14.17
C ALA A 394 20.77 -10.77 12.65
N LEU A 395 19.97 -10.07 11.83
CA LEU A 395 20.17 -10.00 10.39
C LEU A 395 21.35 -9.12 9.99
N LEU A 396 21.70 -8.14 10.83
CA LEU A 396 22.75 -7.17 10.54
C LEU A 396 24.17 -7.73 10.70
N GLN A 397 24.30 -8.90 11.33
CA GLN A 397 25.59 -9.58 11.49
C GLN A 397 26.12 -10.16 10.16
N PHE A 398 25.23 -10.42 9.20
CA PHE A 398 25.58 -11.05 7.94
C PHE A 398 26.25 -10.08 6.96
N PRO A 399 27.12 -10.59 6.07
CA PRO A 399 27.98 -9.73 5.26
C PRO A 399 27.27 -8.98 4.14
N LEU A 400 26.13 -9.49 3.67
CA LEU A 400 25.35 -8.90 2.58
C LEU A 400 23.89 -8.75 2.99
N TRP A 401 23.44 -7.50 3.08
CA TRP A 401 22.03 -7.21 3.29
C TRP A 401 21.62 -5.91 2.61
N LEU A 402 20.41 -5.91 2.09
CA LEU A 402 19.75 -4.80 1.43
C LEU A 402 18.38 -4.62 2.08
N ALA A 403 18.13 -3.45 2.65
CA ALA A 403 16.82 -3.09 3.16
C ALA A 403 16.20 -1.96 2.35
N PHE A 404 14.89 -1.99 2.13
CA PHE A 404 14.17 -0.84 1.58
C PHE A 404 13.50 -0.06 2.70
N ALA A 405 13.95 1.16 2.94
CA ALA A 405 13.33 2.05 3.91
C ALA A 405 12.09 2.72 3.26
N PRO A 406 10.91 2.70 3.93
CA PRO A 406 9.74 3.45 3.46
C PRO A 406 10.02 4.95 3.39
N ASP A 407 9.28 5.68 2.56
CA ASP A 407 9.44 7.14 2.53
C ASP A 407 8.91 7.74 3.84
N PRO A 408 9.72 8.49 4.61
CA PRO A 408 9.27 9.11 5.86
C PRO A 408 8.08 10.06 5.66
N LYS A 409 7.86 10.58 4.44
CA LYS A 409 6.66 11.38 4.12
C LYS A 409 5.39 10.53 4.00
N MET A 410 5.50 9.27 3.57
CA MET A 410 4.39 8.32 3.55
C MET A 410 4.10 7.74 4.94
N MET A 411 5.11 7.63 5.81
CA MET A 411 4.90 7.18 7.20
C MET A 411 3.99 8.13 8.00
N ARG A 412 4.11 9.45 7.79
CA ARG A 412 3.28 10.44 8.50
C ARG A 412 1.78 10.34 8.19
N SER A 413 1.39 9.87 7.00
CA SER A 413 -0.03 9.77 6.66
C SER A 413 -0.74 8.61 7.36
N TYR A 414 -0.01 7.64 7.91
CA TYR A 414 -0.59 6.52 8.66
C TYR A 414 -0.76 6.83 10.15
N GLU A 415 -0.01 7.79 10.70
CA GLU A 415 -0.13 8.19 12.12
C GLU A 415 -1.24 9.22 12.37
N ASP A 416 -1.61 10.03 11.36
CA ASP A 416 -2.68 11.05 11.49
C ASP A 416 -4.11 10.47 11.35
N ASP A 417 -4.25 9.17 11.07
CA ASP A 417 -5.53 8.47 10.88
C ASP A 417 -5.95 7.61 12.11
N PHE A 418 -5.31 7.77 13.27
CA PHE A 418 -5.66 7.07 14.52
C PHE A 418 -6.14 7.99 15.65
#